data_AF-A0AAC8Q1I3-F1
#
_entry.id   AF-A0AAC8Q1I3-F1
#
_cell.length_a   1.000
_cell.length_b   1.000
_cell.length_c   1.000
_cell.angle_alpha   90.00
_cell.angle_beta   90.00
_cell.angle_gamma   90.00
#
_symmetry.space_group_name_H-M   'P 1'
#
loop_
_entity.id
_entity.type
_entity.pdbx_description
1 polymer ?
#
loop_
_entity_poly.entity_id
_entity_poly.type
_entity_poly.pdbx_seq_one_letter_code
_entity_poly.pdbx_strand_id
1 'polypeptide(L)'
;MEGTRENALASLRQGHLVVCYPGGAWETFKKPRYHYTLRWEGTLGFVRLAAQAGVPIVPFAGFGVDGTFLCPENERWCVPLAPGEKYRVPLGMGLGPLPLPVKMTFAVGPSLEPPPADAPESRLKHFRDRIATLVHHLLIRACHA
;
A
#
# COMPACT_ATOMS: atom_id res chain seq x y z
N MET A 1 -10.97 -10.90 10.22
CA MET A 1 -10.51 -11.94 9.26
C MET A 1 -9.01 -11.79 9.12
N GLU A 2 -8.26 -12.89 9.16
CA GLU A 2 -6.80 -12.82 9.01
C GLU A 2 -6.40 -12.57 7.55
N GLY A 3 -5.33 -11.79 7.33
CA GLY A 3 -4.83 -11.40 6.00
C GLY A 3 -4.07 -12.51 5.27
N THR A 4 -4.65 -13.70 5.14
CA THR A 4 -4.06 -14.84 4.44
C THR A 4 -4.42 -14.85 2.96
N ARG A 5 -3.64 -15.56 2.14
CA ARG A 5 -3.86 -15.68 0.69
C ARG A 5 -5.20 -16.39 0.40
N GLU A 6 -5.52 -17.39 1.21
CA GLU A 6 -6.72 -18.22 1.09
C GLU A 6 -7.98 -17.38 1.36
N ASN A 7 -7.96 -16.56 2.41
CA ASN A 7 -9.05 -15.65 2.76
C ASN A 7 -9.25 -14.57 1.69
N ALA A 8 -8.15 -14.01 1.17
CA ALA A 8 -8.21 -13.04 0.09
C ALA A 8 -8.80 -13.65 -1.19
N LEU A 9 -8.38 -14.86 -1.56
CA LEU A 9 -8.91 -15.57 -2.74
C LEU A 9 -10.40 -15.93 -2.58
N ALA A 10 -10.80 -16.40 -1.40
CA ALA A 10 -12.20 -16.68 -1.10
C ALA A 10 -13.07 -15.42 -1.18
N SER A 11 -12.59 -14.30 -0.63
CA SER A 11 -13.28 -13.01 -0.67
C SER A 11 -13.46 -12.50 -2.10
N LEU A 12 -12.40 -12.57 -2.92
CA LEU A 12 -12.49 -12.18 -4.33
C LEU A 12 -13.49 -13.04 -5.11
N ARG A 13 -13.51 -14.36 -4.87
CA ARG A 13 -14.47 -15.28 -5.52
C ARG A 13 -15.92 -15.02 -5.12
N GLN A 14 -16.15 -14.42 -3.94
CA GLN A 14 -17.47 -13.98 -3.48
C GLN A 14 -17.87 -12.61 -4.05
N GLY A 15 -17.01 -11.97 -4.86
CA GLY A 15 -17.26 -10.65 -5.43
C GLY A 15 -16.94 -9.49 -4.49
N HIS A 16 -16.23 -9.75 -3.38
CA HIS A 16 -15.82 -8.69 -2.46
C HIS A 16 -14.57 -7.96 -2.96
N LEU A 17 -14.44 -6.69 -2.57
CA LEU A 17 -13.23 -5.91 -2.78
C LEU A 17 -12.13 -6.33 -1.80
N VAL A 18 -10.91 -6.49 -2.31
CA VAL A 18 -9.70 -6.74 -1.50
C VAL A 18 -8.69 -5.65 -1.78
N VAL A 19 -8.24 -4.97 -0.72
CA VAL A 19 -7.18 -3.97 -0.77
C VAL A 19 -5.88 -4.60 -0.30
N CYS A 20 -4.79 -4.35 -1.02
CA CYS A 20 -3.46 -4.81 -0.63
C CYS A 20 -2.42 -3.70 -0.80
N TYR A 21 -1.38 -3.73 0.06
CA TYR A 21 -0.23 -2.84 0.02
C TYR A 21 1.04 -3.68 -0.19
N PRO A 22 1.52 -3.81 -1.45
CA PRO A 22 2.57 -4.78 -1.78
C PRO A 22 3.90 -4.57 -1.05
N GLY A 23 4.28 -3.34 -0.70
CA GLY A 23 5.49 -3.08 0.08
C GLY A 23 5.31 -3.17 1.60
N GLY A 24 4.14 -3.60 2.08
CA GLY A 24 3.88 -3.91 3.48
C GLY A 24 4.02 -2.72 4.44
N ALA A 25 4.35 -3.01 5.70
CA ALA A 25 4.42 -2.01 6.77
C ALA A 25 5.44 -0.88 6.49
N TRP A 26 6.48 -1.15 5.69
CA TRP A 26 7.44 -0.12 5.30
C TRP A 26 6.80 0.97 4.43
N GLU A 27 5.85 0.60 3.56
CA GLU A 27 5.10 1.58 2.79
C GLU A 27 4.07 2.35 3.62
N THR A 28 3.70 1.82 4.78
CA THR A 28 2.75 2.47 5.71
C THR A 28 3.44 3.46 6.64
N PHE A 29 4.67 3.17 7.08
CA PHE A 29 5.44 4.01 7.99
C PHE A 29 6.72 4.54 7.30
N LYS A 30 6.53 5.36 6.27
CA LYS A 30 7.66 5.93 5.51
C LYS A 30 8.31 7.05 6.32
N LYS A 31 9.65 7.06 6.37
CA LYS A 31 10.40 8.25 6.83
C LYS A 31 10.21 9.38 5.81
N PRO A 32 10.29 10.66 6.20
CA PRO A 32 9.99 11.76 5.30
C PRO A 32 10.76 11.77 3.97
N ARG A 33 12.03 11.38 4.02
CA ARG A 33 12.89 11.23 2.84
C ARG A 33 12.49 10.12 1.85
N TYR A 34 11.58 9.22 2.25
CA TYR A 34 11.09 8.12 1.42
C TYR A 34 9.63 8.29 1.01
N HIS A 35 9.03 9.46 1.27
CA HIS A 35 7.70 9.76 0.75
C HIS A 35 7.66 9.53 -0.76
N TYR A 36 6.54 8.96 -1.22
CA TYR A 36 6.28 8.66 -2.63
C TYR A 36 7.20 7.63 -3.31
N THR A 37 8.11 6.98 -2.56
CA THR A 37 8.88 5.84 -3.05
C THR A 37 8.10 4.54 -2.89
N LEU A 38 8.02 3.74 -3.96
CA LEU A 38 7.45 2.38 -3.93
C LEU A 38 8.57 1.37 -3.70
N ARG A 39 8.37 0.43 -2.78
CA ARG A 39 9.37 -0.61 -2.47
C ARG A 39 8.74 -1.99 -2.49
N TRP A 40 8.55 -2.52 -3.70
CA TRP A 40 7.79 -3.77 -3.92
C TRP A 40 8.66 -5.02 -4.02
N GLU A 41 9.94 -4.98 -3.61
CA GLU A 41 10.91 -6.09 -3.37
C GLU A 41 10.61 -7.47 -4.00
N GLY A 42 10.25 -7.55 -5.29
CA GLY A 42 9.92 -8.82 -5.93
C GLY A 42 8.57 -9.45 -5.51
N THR A 43 7.73 -8.73 -4.77
CA THR A 43 6.41 -9.20 -4.33
C THR A 43 5.48 -9.44 -5.53
N LEU A 44 5.10 -10.70 -5.74
CA LEU A 44 4.16 -11.11 -6.79
C LEU A 44 2.86 -11.69 -6.22
N GLY A 45 2.72 -11.69 -4.90
CA GLY A 45 1.60 -12.34 -4.21
C GLY A 45 0.24 -11.86 -4.71
N PHE A 46 0.06 -10.54 -4.83
CA PHE A 46 -1.18 -9.91 -5.28
C PHE A 46 -1.47 -10.17 -6.76
N VAL A 47 -0.45 -10.14 -7.63
CA VAL A 47 -0.61 -10.45 -9.07
C VAL A 47 -1.03 -11.90 -9.24
N ARG A 48 -0.38 -12.84 -8.52
CA ARG A 48 -0.76 -14.25 -8.53
C ARG A 48 -2.18 -14.45 -8.00
N LEU A 49 -2.59 -13.70 -6.98
CA LEU A 49 -3.93 -13.78 -6.40
C LEU A 49 -5.00 -13.31 -7.41
N ALA A 50 -4.79 -12.16 -8.05
CA ALA A 50 -5.67 -11.64 -9.08
C ALA A 50 -5.77 -12.59 -10.29
N ALA A 51 -4.64 -13.13 -10.75
CA ALA A 51 -4.61 -14.10 -11.84
C ALA A 51 -5.37 -15.40 -11.49
N GLN A 52 -5.25 -15.89 -10.25
CA GLN A 52 -6.00 -17.07 -9.78
C GLN A 52 -7.49 -16.82 -9.60
N ALA A 53 -7.87 -15.60 -9.21
CA ALA A 53 -9.26 -15.20 -9.05
C ALA A 53 -9.91 -14.79 -10.39
N GLY A 54 -9.12 -14.47 -11.42
CA GLY A 54 -9.61 -13.94 -12.68
C GLY A 54 -10.24 -12.55 -12.56
N VAL A 55 -9.75 -11.72 -11.63
CA VAL A 55 -10.31 -10.40 -11.34
C VAL A 55 -9.30 -9.29 -11.65
N PRO A 56 -9.78 -8.11 -12.09
CA PRO A 56 -8.89 -6.99 -12.40
C PRO A 56 -8.21 -6.40 -11.17
N ILE A 57 -7.07 -5.76 -11.39
CA ILE A 57 -6.37 -4.93 -10.40
C ILE A 57 -6.58 -3.46 -10.75
N VAL A 58 -7.02 -2.68 -9.76
CA VAL A 58 -7.15 -1.23 -9.87
C VAL A 58 -6.06 -0.57 -9.00
N PRO A 59 -5.06 0.10 -9.60
CA PRO A 59 -4.04 0.81 -8.87
C PRO A 59 -4.61 2.08 -8.24
N PHE A 60 -4.21 2.38 -7.00
CA PHE A 60 -4.57 3.62 -6.33
C PHE A 60 -3.39 4.16 -5.52
N ALA A 61 -3.43 5.46 -5.23
CA ALA A 61 -2.47 6.14 -4.38
C ALA A 61 -3.20 7.09 -3.42
N GLY A 62 -2.83 7.08 -2.15
CA GLY A 62 -3.33 7.99 -1.12
C GLY A 62 -2.33 9.08 -0.79
N PHE A 63 -2.83 10.27 -0.47
CA PHE A 63 -2.06 11.50 -0.20
C PHE A 63 -2.48 12.10 1.14
N GLY A 64 -1.56 12.85 1.76
CA GLY A 64 -1.84 13.62 2.97
C GLY A 64 -1.78 12.83 4.27
N VAL A 65 -2.00 11.50 4.25
CA VAL A 65 -1.93 10.66 5.47
C VAL A 65 -0.58 10.78 6.19
N ASP A 66 0.50 10.90 5.42
CA ASP A 66 1.85 11.09 5.92
C ASP A 66 2.06 12.44 6.66
N GLY A 67 1.25 13.45 6.35
CA GLY A 67 1.26 14.76 7.03
C GLY A 67 0.44 14.80 8.31
N THR A 68 -0.29 13.72 8.62
CA THR A 68 -1.19 13.65 9.79
C THR A 68 -0.41 13.70 11.10
N PHE A 69 0.80 13.13 11.12
CA PHE A 69 1.67 13.09 12.29
C PHE A 69 3.11 13.40 11.89
N LEU A 70 3.75 14.39 12.54
CA LEU A 70 5.18 14.61 12.36
C LEU A 70 5.93 13.53 13.13
N CYS A 71 6.55 12.62 12.40
CA CYS A 71 7.44 11.60 12.96
C CYS A 71 8.87 12.13 12.89
N PRO A 72 9.52 12.48 14.02
CA PRO A 72 10.93 12.85 14.00
C PRO A 72 11.77 11.68 13.48
N GLU A 73 12.91 11.96 12.84
CA GLU A 73 13.79 10.92 12.26
C GLU A 73 14.34 9.93 13.30
N ASN A 74 14.24 10.30 14.58
CA ASN A 74 14.81 9.61 15.71
C ASN A 74 13.73 8.72 16.37
N GLU A 75 13.93 7.40 16.34
CA GLU A 75 13.03 6.38 16.93
C GLU A 75 12.83 6.52 18.46
N ARG A 76 13.55 7.44 19.10
CA ARG A 76 13.47 7.75 20.55
C ARG A 76 12.06 8.14 21.01
N TRP A 77 11.22 8.64 20.11
CA TRP A 77 9.85 9.05 20.41
C TRP A 77 8.79 8.05 19.95
N CYS A 78 9.17 6.83 19.53
CA CYS A 78 8.21 5.80 19.17
C CYS A 78 7.86 4.92 20.38
N VAL A 79 6.59 4.87 20.76
CA VAL A 79 6.06 4.08 21.87
C VAL A 79 5.20 2.92 21.34
N PRO A 80 5.18 1.76 22.01
CA PRO A 80 4.20 0.72 21.70
C PRO A 80 2.79 1.21 22.06
N LEU A 81 1.81 0.96 21.19
CA LEU A 81 0.40 1.28 21.46
C LEU A 81 -0.20 0.41 22.56
N ALA A 82 0.23 -0.85 22.61
CA ALA A 82 -0.19 -1.81 23.63
C ALA A 82 0.94 -2.80 23.97
N PRO A 83 0.89 -3.46 25.15
CA PRO A 83 1.86 -4.48 25.53
C PRO A 83 1.87 -5.63 24.51
N GLY A 84 3.05 -5.96 23.98
CA GLY A 84 3.24 -7.08 23.04
C GLY A 84 3.06 -6.74 21.56
N GLU A 85 2.75 -5.48 21.21
CA GLU A 85 2.68 -5.09 19.80
C GLU A 85 4.06 -4.96 19.15
N LYS A 86 4.17 -5.52 17.94
CA LYS A 86 5.38 -5.47 17.10
C LYS A 86 5.68 -4.06 16.58
N TYR A 87 4.64 -3.23 16.42
CA TYR A 87 4.74 -1.93 15.78
C TYR A 87 4.78 -0.84 16.85
N ARG A 88 5.83 -0.03 16.82
CA ARG A 88 5.96 1.16 17.66
C ARG A 88 5.47 2.35 16.87
N VAL A 89 4.56 3.13 17.43
CA VAL A 89 4.07 4.34 16.77
C VAL A 89 4.82 5.54 17.28
N PRO A 90 5.18 6.50 16.40
CA PRO A 90 5.71 7.76 16.86
C PRO A 90 4.68 8.46 17.75
N LEU A 91 5.13 9.00 18.88
CA LEU A 91 4.46 10.10 19.56
C LEU A 91 4.46 11.26 18.58
N GLY A 92 3.45 11.30 17.71
CA GLY A 92 3.36 12.27 16.64
C GLY A 92 3.38 13.68 17.21
N MET A 93 4.23 14.54 16.66
CA MET A 93 4.13 15.98 16.92
C MET A 93 3.06 16.55 15.99
N GLY A 94 1.87 16.78 16.52
CA GLY A 94 0.78 17.52 15.87
C GLY A 94 0.22 18.57 16.84
N LEU A 95 -1.09 18.56 17.07
CA LEU A 95 -1.74 19.25 18.20
C LEU A 95 -1.59 18.41 19.51
N GLY A 96 -0.39 17.89 19.79
CA GLY A 96 -0.16 16.87 20.82
C GLY A 96 -0.49 15.45 20.31
N PRO A 97 -1.26 14.61 21.03
CA PRO A 97 -1.61 13.25 20.59
C PRO A 97 -2.61 13.23 19.42
N LEU A 98 -3.13 14.40 19.03
CA LEU A 98 -4.14 14.53 18.00
C LEU A 98 -3.51 14.71 16.60
N PRO A 99 -4.08 14.07 15.57
CA PRO A 99 -3.66 14.25 14.19
C PRO A 99 -3.80 15.70 13.73
N LEU A 100 -2.87 16.18 12.91
CA LEU A 100 -3.04 17.46 12.22
C LEU A 100 -4.16 17.38 11.18
N PRO A 101 -4.97 18.44 11.01
CA PRO A 101 -5.95 18.48 9.93
C PRO A 101 -5.21 18.54 8.59
N VAL A 102 -5.29 17.46 7.82
CA VAL A 102 -4.68 17.34 6.50
C VAL A 102 -5.71 16.90 5.47
N LYS A 103 -5.56 17.36 4.22
CA LYS A 103 -6.40 16.92 3.12
C LYS A 103 -5.97 15.51 2.68
N MET A 104 -6.80 14.52 3.00
CA MET A 104 -6.62 13.17 2.46
C MET A 104 -7.21 13.08 1.06
N THR A 105 -6.38 12.76 0.07
CA THR A 105 -6.81 12.60 -1.32
C THR A 105 -6.47 11.21 -1.78
N PHE A 106 -7.31 10.60 -2.61
CA PHE A 106 -7.03 9.32 -3.25
C PHE A 106 -7.13 9.49 -4.77
N ALA A 107 -6.10 9.06 -5.48
CA ALA A 107 -6.11 8.97 -6.93
C ALA A 107 -6.24 7.49 -7.33
N VAL A 108 -7.16 7.21 -8.24
CA VAL A 108 -7.46 5.86 -8.72
C VAL A 108 -7.14 5.78 -10.21
N GLY A 109 -6.40 4.74 -10.60
CA GLY A 109 -6.03 4.50 -11.98
C GLY A 109 -7.01 3.59 -12.73
N PRO A 110 -6.70 3.26 -13.99
CA PRO A 110 -7.55 2.38 -14.79
C PRO A 110 -7.54 0.94 -14.26
N SER A 111 -8.60 0.18 -14.55
CA SER A 111 -8.65 -1.26 -14.31
C SER A 111 -7.68 -2.01 -15.23
N LEU A 112 -6.92 -2.98 -14.70
CA LEU A 112 -6.02 -3.83 -15.47
C LEU A 112 -6.36 -5.30 -15.27
N GLU A 113 -6.64 -5.98 -16.37
CA GLU A 113 -6.85 -7.43 -16.38
C GLU A 113 -5.55 -8.17 -16.07
N PRO A 114 -5.57 -9.16 -15.16
CA PRO A 114 -4.38 -9.92 -14.82
C PRO A 114 -4.00 -10.85 -15.98
N PRO A 115 -2.72 -11.26 -16.04
CA PRO A 115 -2.33 -12.37 -16.90
C PRO A 115 -3.02 -13.67 -16.47
N PRO A 116 -3.11 -14.69 -17.34
CA PRO A 116 -3.60 -16.01 -16.99
C PRO A 116 -2.89 -16.62 -15.77
N ALA A 117 -3.59 -17.48 -15.02
CA ALA A 117 -3.05 -18.10 -13.80
C ALA A 117 -1.81 -18.99 -14.05
N ASP A 118 -1.69 -19.55 -15.24
CA ASP A 118 -0.57 -20.39 -15.72
C ASP A 118 0.56 -19.58 -16.37
N ALA A 119 0.45 -18.24 -16.39
CA ALA A 119 1.46 -17.39 -17.00
C ALA A 119 2.84 -17.55 -16.35
N PRO A 120 3.92 -17.47 -17.14
CA PRO A 120 5.28 -17.55 -16.62
C PRO A 120 5.57 -16.38 -15.68
N GLU A 121 6.46 -16.60 -14.72
CA GLU A 121 6.78 -15.61 -13.69
C GLU A 121 7.30 -14.28 -14.28
N SER A 122 7.98 -14.32 -15.43
CA SER A 122 8.41 -13.12 -16.16
C SER A 122 7.24 -12.21 -16.56
N ARG A 123 6.10 -12.80 -16.96
CA ARG A 123 4.87 -12.06 -17.30
C ARG A 123 4.21 -11.47 -16.06
N LEU A 124 4.25 -12.19 -14.93
CA LEU A 124 3.78 -11.67 -13.65
C LEU A 124 4.63 -10.48 -13.17
N LYS A 125 5.96 -10.58 -13.31
CA LYS A 125 6.90 -9.49 -12.99
C LYS A 125 6.65 -8.26 -13.86
N HIS A 126 6.54 -8.45 -15.16
CA HIS A 126 6.24 -7.35 -16.08
C HIS A 126 4.90 -6.67 -15.76
N PHE A 127 3.87 -7.46 -15.44
CA PHE A 127 2.58 -6.91 -15.03
C PHE A 127 2.68 -6.11 -13.72
N ARG A 128 3.36 -6.65 -12.69
CA ARG A 128 3.65 -5.93 -11.44
C ARG A 128 4.35 -4.60 -11.72
N ASP A 129 5.37 -4.59 -12.57
CA ASP A 129 6.13 -3.37 -12.88
C ASP A 129 5.26 -2.33 -13.57
N ARG A 130 4.38 -2.75 -14.48
CA ARG A 130 3.39 -1.85 -15.08
C ARG A 130 2.47 -1.23 -14.02
N ILE A 131 1.99 -2.01 -13.05
CA ILE A 131 1.17 -1.51 -11.93
C ILE A 131 1.99 -0.53 -11.08
N ALA A 132 3.25 -0.85 -10.77
CA ALA A 132 4.13 0.02 -9.99
C ALA A 132 4.34 1.38 -10.68
N THR A 133 4.60 1.38 -11.99
CA THR A 133 4.72 2.61 -12.79
C THR A 133 3.43 3.43 -12.76
N LEU A 134 2.26 2.79 -12.87
CA LEU A 134 0.97 3.48 -12.78
C LEU A 134 0.76 4.12 -11.40
N VAL A 135 1.01 3.38 -10.31
CA VAL A 135 0.93 3.93 -8.96
C VAL A 135 1.92 5.09 -8.80
N HIS A 136 3.14 4.96 -9.32
CA HIS A 136 4.12 6.04 -9.29
C HIS A 136 3.65 7.29 -10.05
N HIS A 137 3.03 7.14 -11.21
CA HIS A 137 2.43 8.26 -11.94
C HIS A 137 1.27 8.90 -11.19
N LEU A 138 0.42 8.11 -10.52
CA LEU A 138 -0.63 8.62 -9.64
C LEU A 138 -0.02 9.42 -8.49
N LEU A 139 1.07 8.92 -7.89
CA LEU A 139 1.79 9.61 -6.82
C LEU A 139 2.33 10.97 -7.28
N ILE A 140 3.00 11.03 -8.43
CA ILE A 140 3.55 12.29 -8.96
C ILE A 140 2.45 13.28 -9.31
N ARG A 141 1.40 12.84 -10.03
CA ARG A 141 0.34 13.76 -10.51
C ARG A 141 -0.36 14.48 -9.37
N ALA A 142 -0.63 13.79 -8.27
CA ALA A 142 -1.34 14.39 -7.14
C ALA A 142 -0.42 15.20 -6.21
N CYS A 143 0.90 15.02 -6.24
CA CYS A 143 1.83 15.96 -5.59
C CYS A 143 1.82 17.36 -6.24
N HIS A 144 1.29 17.50 -7.45
CA HIS A 144 1.20 18.74 -8.22
C HIS A 144 -0.23 19.27 -8.40
N ALA A 145 -1.23 18.69 -7.74
CA ALA A 145 -2.65 19.04 -7.83
C ALA A 145 -3.17 19.65 -6.52
#